data_AF-X7F2W3-F1
#
_entry.id   AF-X7F2W3-F1
#
_cell.length_a   1.000
_cell.length_b   1.000
_cell.length_c   1.000
_cell.angle_alpha   90.00
_cell.angle_beta   90.00
_cell.angle_gamma   90.00
#
_symmetry.space_group_name_H-M   'P 1'
#
loop_
_entity.id
_entity.type
_entity.pdbx_description
1 polymer ?
#
loop_
_entity_poly.entity_id
_entity_poly.type
_entity_poly.pdbx_seq_one_letter_code
_entity_poly.pdbx_strand_id
1 'polypeptide(L)'
;MRRTLAATIAAIALSAPFGAPLAAQDAQLSGSVADRFGDQVVVATPEGRILVTLPDGVEAPEAGAQVTLEGTRTGNTFAATALEVGAAPAEDGSVAGLPQALQGLGLTEVRSRPDDDGETYIYARLPEGGWLRAEARGDRLLEVQSDGAGLPDALVTALLPEATRAEPRLADLGRLTEIERDDDEISVEGYAQDGMRIEMEFGRDGTLRDYERERDDRRSLTRDAARERLEALGYTGIGFVERGGRHVAALAVNPYGDQVEVRLDESGRVERERLWTE
;
A
#
# COMPACT_ATOMS: atom_id res chain seq x y z
N MET A 1 -10.23 43.03 36.35
CA MET A 1 -10.56 43.54 34.99
C MET A 1 -11.35 42.45 34.27
N ARG A 2 -12.53 42.82 33.75
CA ARG A 2 -13.31 42.30 32.58
C ARG A 2 -13.13 40.82 32.18
N ARG A 3 -14.15 40.00 31.89
CA ARG A 3 -15.61 40.15 31.72
C ARG A 3 -16.20 38.71 31.69
N THR A 4 -17.36 38.55 32.30
CA THR A 4 -18.37 37.50 32.08
C THR A 4 -18.85 37.46 30.62
N LEU A 5 -19.31 36.30 30.13
CA LEU A 5 -20.48 36.04 29.24
C LEU A 5 -20.37 34.59 28.71
N ALA A 6 -21.16 33.63 29.23
CA ALA A 6 -22.53 33.29 28.81
C ALA A 6 -22.55 32.37 27.58
N ALA A 7 -22.75 31.08 27.85
CA ALA A 7 -23.09 30.06 26.87
C ALA A 7 -24.45 30.38 26.22
N THR A 8 -24.50 30.41 24.90
CA THR A 8 -25.74 30.44 24.13
C THR A 8 -25.71 29.26 23.17
N ILE A 9 -26.46 28.22 23.50
CA ILE A 9 -26.85 27.16 22.56
C ILE A 9 -27.95 27.77 21.70
N ALA A 10 -27.64 28.08 20.45
CA ALA A 10 -28.63 28.40 19.44
C ALA A 10 -28.82 27.17 18.55
N ALA A 11 -29.85 26.39 18.85
CA ALA A 11 -30.39 25.40 17.93
C ALA A 11 -31.08 26.16 16.79
N ILE A 12 -30.46 26.18 15.61
CA ILE A 12 -31.11 26.62 14.39
C ILE A 12 -31.60 25.36 13.68
N ALA A 13 -32.89 25.05 13.89
CA ALA A 13 -33.63 24.20 12.97
C ALA A 13 -33.84 24.98 11.67
N LEU A 14 -32.95 24.78 10.70
CA LEU A 14 -33.12 25.30 9.36
C LEU A 14 -33.87 24.25 8.54
N SER A 15 -35.18 24.39 8.47
CA SER A 15 -35.99 23.76 7.42
C SER A 15 -35.57 24.35 6.08
N ALA A 16 -34.72 23.65 5.35
CA ALA A 16 -34.38 23.99 3.97
C ALA A 16 -35.45 23.44 3.01
N PRO A 17 -35.97 24.26 2.08
CA PRO A 17 -36.78 23.76 0.98
C PRO A 17 -35.91 22.94 0.03
N PHE A 18 -36.36 21.73 -0.31
CA PHE A 18 -35.84 20.96 -1.42
C PHE A 18 -36.06 21.75 -2.72
N GLY A 19 -34.98 21.99 -3.49
CA GLY A 19 -35.10 22.34 -4.92
C GLY A 19 -34.53 23.68 -5.37
N ALA A 20 -33.34 24.10 -4.93
CA ALA A 20 -32.54 25.06 -5.68
C ALA A 20 -31.39 24.33 -6.40
N PRO A 21 -31.12 24.60 -7.69
CA PRO A 21 -29.91 24.09 -8.33
C PRO A 21 -28.69 24.63 -7.57
N LEU A 22 -27.79 23.74 -7.17
CA LEU A 22 -26.50 24.10 -6.58
C LEU A 22 -25.83 25.10 -7.53
N ALA A 23 -25.63 26.33 -7.06
CA ALA A 23 -24.95 27.35 -7.83
C ALA A 23 -23.53 26.85 -8.18
N ALA A 24 -23.11 27.17 -9.41
CA ALA A 24 -21.73 27.12 -9.83
C ALA A 24 -20.84 27.76 -8.76
N GLN A 25 -19.96 26.96 -8.17
CA GLN A 25 -18.97 27.42 -7.19
C GLN A 25 -17.59 27.27 -7.80
N ASP A 26 -16.79 28.33 -7.70
CA ASP A 26 -15.35 28.25 -7.94
C ASP A 26 -14.77 27.27 -6.92
N ALA A 27 -14.16 26.22 -7.45
CA ALA A 27 -13.70 25.10 -6.69
C ALA A 27 -12.35 24.63 -7.24
N GLN A 28 -11.56 24.06 -6.34
CA GLN A 28 -10.36 23.32 -6.70
C GLN A 28 -10.70 21.83 -6.68
N LEU A 29 -10.22 21.11 -7.68
CA LEU A 29 -10.44 19.68 -7.85
C LEU A 29 -9.09 19.00 -8.03
N SER A 30 -8.75 18.08 -7.14
CA SER A 30 -7.54 17.27 -7.25
C SER A 30 -7.89 15.79 -7.33
N GLY A 31 -7.16 15.06 -8.17
CA GLY A 31 -7.37 13.63 -8.39
C GLY A 31 -6.53 13.08 -9.54
N SER A 32 -6.74 11.81 -9.88
CA SER A 32 -6.05 11.15 -10.98
C SER A 32 -6.93 11.07 -12.22
N VAL A 33 -6.34 11.22 -13.42
CA VAL A 33 -7.08 11.04 -14.68
C VAL A 33 -7.39 9.56 -14.86
N ALA A 34 -8.67 9.19 -14.79
CA ALA A 34 -9.13 7.83 -15.00
C ALA A 34 -9.33 7.51 -16.49
N ASP A 35 -9.90 8.45 -17.26
CA ASP A 35 -10.24 8.26 -18.68
C ASP A 35 -10.09 9.58 -19.47
N ARG A 36 -9.86 9.48 -20.80
CA ARG A 36 -9.67 10.62 -21.71
C ARG A 36 -10.66 10.61 -22.86
N PHE A 37 -11.29 11.75 -23.13
CA PHE A 37 -12.31 11.94 -24.17
C PHE A 37 -12.13 13.29 -24.87
N GLY A 38 -11.16 13.41 -25.78
CA GLY A 38 -10.92 14.67 -26.48
C GLY A 38 -10.47 15.78 -25.52
N ASP A 39 -11.27 16.83 -25.38
CA ASP A 39 -11.09 17.94 -24.45
C ASP A 39 -11.67 17.67 -23.05
N GLN A 40 -12.20 16.47 -22.81
CA GLN A 40 -12.71 16.05 -21.51
C GLN A 40 -11.87 14.92 -20.92
N VAL A 41 -11.78 14.89 -19.59
CA VAL A 41 -11.17 13.80 -18.83
C VAL A 41 -12.08 13.41 -17.67
N VAL A 42 -12.08 12.14 -17.29
CA VAL A 42 -12.70 11.72 -16.03
C VAL A 42 -11.61 11.77 -14.96
N VAL A 43 -11.86 12.49 -13.88
CA VAL A 43 -10.95 12.56 -12.74
C VAL A 43 -11.53 11.75 -11.59
N ALA A 44 -10.76 10.78 -11.10
CA ALA A 44 -11.07 10.03 -9.89
C ALA A 44 -10.62 10.84 -8.67
N THR A 45 -11.55 11.05 -7.74
CA THR A 45 -11.33 11.78 -6.50
C THR A 45 -11.82 10.93 -5.32
N PRO A 46 -11.47 11.31 -4.07
CA PRO A 46 -12.02 10.63 -2.89
C PRO A 46 -13.56 10.66 -2.81
N GLU A 47 -14.20 11.59 -3.50
CA GLU A 47 -15.65 11.77 -3.54
C GLU A 47 -16.32 10.99 -4.69
N GLY A 48 -15.52 10.37 -5.56
CA GLY A 48 -15.97 9.63 -6.73
C GLY A 48 -15.42 10.18 -8.04
N ARG A 49 -16.02 9.78 -9.16
CA ARG A 49 -15.59 10.19 -10.49
C ARG A 49 -16.33 11.44 -10.96
N ILE A 50 -15.56 12.39 -11.47
CA ILE A 50 -16.07 13.66 -11.98
C ILE A 50 -15.64 13.80 -13.43
N LEU A 51 -16.59 14.12 -14.31
CA LEU A 51 -16.27 14.47 -15.69
C LEU A 51 -15.78 15.92 -15.72
N VAL A 52 -14.58 16.13 -16.24
CA VAL A 52 -13.91 17.41 -16.29
C VAL A 52 -13.76 17.84 -17.75
N THR A 53 -14.24 19.03 -18.08
CA THR A 53 -13.94 19.70 -19.35
C THR A 53 -12.68 20.54 -19.16
N LEU A 54 -11.66 20.32 -19.99
CA LEU A 54 -10.38 21.02 -19.91
C LEU A 54 -10.45 22.40 -20.59
N PRO A 55 -9.52 23.33 -20.24
CA PRO A 55 -9.43 24.61 -20.92
C PRO A 55 -9.06 24.45 -22.40
N ASP A 56 -9.52 25.38 -23.25
CA ASP A 56 -9.20 25.37 -24.67
C ASP A 56 -7.68 25.37 -24.92
N GLY A 57 -7.23 24.45 -25.79
CA GLY A 57 -5.81 24.33 -26.18
C GLY A 57 -4.93 23.59 -25.18
N VAL A 58 -5.49 23.05 -24.10
CA VAL A 58 -4.79 22.16 -23.17
C VAL A 58 -4.90 20.72 -23.67
N GLU A 59 -3.78 20.03 -23.81
CA GLU A 59 -3.77 18.60 -24.13
C GLU A 59 -4.20 17.79 -22.89
N ALA A 60 -5.10 16.83 -23.09
CA ALA A 60 -5.58 15.99 -22.01
C ALA A 60 -4.43 15.18 -21.39
N PRO A 61 -4.22 15.22 -20.06
CA PRO A 61 -3.18 14.42 -19.41
C PRO A 61 -3.42 12.92 -19.61
N GLU A 62 -2.34 12.14 -19.58
CA GLU A 62 -2.42 10.68 -19.68
C GLU A 62 -3.23 10.07 -18.54
N ALA A 63 -3.84 8.90 -18.79
CA ALA A 63 -4.51 8.14 -17.74
C ALA A 63 -3.48 7.79 -16.64
N GLY A 64 -3.90 7.93 -15.38
CA GLY A 64 -3.05 7.83 -14.19
C GLY A 64 -2.30 9.11 -13.82
N ALA A 65 -2.30 10.15 -14.67
CA ALA A 65 -1.68 11.43 -14.32
C ALA A 65 -2.43 12.11 -13.16
N GLN A 66 -1.68 12.65 -12.20
CA GLN A 66 -2.26 13.41 -11.10
C GLN A 66 -2.46 14.85 -11.53
N VAL A 67 -3.65 15.38 -11.29
CA VAL A 67 -4.08 16.67 -11.78
C VAL A 67 -4.70 17.49 -10.66
N THR A 68 -4.37 18.78 -10.64
CA THR A 68 -5.06 19.80 -9.87
C THR A 68 -5.70 20.76 -10.85
N LEU A 69 -7.00 20.95 -10.71
CA LEU A 69 -7.81 21.75 -11.62
C LEU A 69 -8.49 22.86 -10.81
N GLU A 70 -8.43 24.08 -11.34
CA GLU A 70 -9.26 25.17 -10.87
C GLU A 70 -10.41 25.36 -11.85
N GLY A 71 -11.59 25.68 -11.35
CA GLY A 71 -12.73 25.87 -12.21
C GLY A 71 -14.06 25.85 -11.48
N THR A 72 -15.12 25.57 -12.23
CA THR A 72 -16.48 25.63 -11.72
C THR A 72 -17.08 24.24 -11.66
N ARG A 73 -17.49 23.81 -10.46
CA ARG A 73 -18.21 22.53 -10.27
C ARG A 73 -19.71 22.72 -10.41
N THR A 74 -20.33 21.85 -11.21
CA THR A 74 -21.79 21.74 -11.34
C THR A 74 -22.18 20.27 -11.23
N GLY A 75 -22.58 19.83 -10.03
CA GLY A 75 -22.90 18.43 -9.74
C GLY A 75 -21.70 17.51 -9.95
N ASN A 76 -21.82 16.56 -10.87
CA ASN A 76 -20.78 15.58 -11.24
C ASN A 76 -19.93 16.03 -12.45
N THR A 77 -20.03 17.29 -12.83
CA THR A 77 -19.23 17.88 -13.90
C THR A 77 -18.40 19.05 -13.37
N PHE A 78 -17.23 19.26 -13.96
CA PHE A 78 -16.30 20.32 -13.61
C PHE A 78 -15.79 21.00 -14.88
N ALA A 79 -15.97 22.31 -15.01
CA ALA A 79 -15.40 23.08 -16.10
C ALA A 79 -14.11 23.72 -15.62
N ALA A 80 -12.96 23.19 -16.05
CA ALA A 80 -11.65 23.68 -15.63
C ALA A 80 -11.26 24.95 -16.40
N THR A 81 -10.75 25.94 -15.67
CA THR A 81 -10.15 27.17 -16.20
C THR A 81 -8.63 27.11 -16.13
N ALA A 82 -8.08 26.27 -15.26
CA ALA A 82 -6.66 25.95 -15.19
C ALA A 82 -6.45 24.46 -14.90
N LEU A 83 -5.36 23.92 -15.44
CA LEU A 83 -4.90 22.56 -15.20
C LEU A 83 -3.42 22.62 -14.84
N GLU A 84 -3.08 22.07 -13.68
CA GLU A 84 -1.73 21.72 -13.31
C GLU A 84 -1.60 20.20 -13.30
N VAL A 85 -0.73 19.68 -14.16
CA VAL A 85 -0.35 18.27 -14.13
C VAL A 85 0.75 18.13 -13.09
N GLY A 86 0.41 17.55 -11.95
CA GLY A 86 1.41 17.13 -10.99
C GLY A 86 2.18 15.93 -11.54
N ALA A 87 3.47 15.85 -11.24
CA ALA A 87 4.07 14.52 -11.14
C ALA A 87 3.22 13.72 -10.14
N ALA A 88 2.93 12.44 -10.42
CA ALA A 88 2.36 11.57 -9.41
C ALA A 88 3.11 11.84 -8.11
N PRO A 89 2.42 12.10 -6.97
CA PRO A 89 3.14 12.29 -5.74
C PRO A 89 3.99 11.03 -5.58
N ALA A 90 5.31 11.22 -5.66
CA ALA A 90 6.19 10.34 -4.92
C ALA A 90 5.70 10.56 -3.49
N GLU A 91 4.91 9.62 -3.00
CA GLU A 91 4.51 9.61 -1.60
C GLU A 91 5.82 9.49 -0.83
N ASP A 92 6.34 10.63 -0.38
CA ASP A 92 7.12 10.72 0.83
C ASP A 92 6.17 10.35 1.97
N GLY A 93 5.80 9.06 2.03
CA GLY A 93 5.13 8.49 3.17
C GLY A 93 5.99 8.80 4.37
N SER A 94 5.41 9.53 5.32
CA SER A 94 6.18 10.16 6.38
C SER A 94 7.02 9.10 7.09
N VAL A 95 8.34 9.21 6.97
CA VAL A 95 9.32 8.46 7.77
C VAL A 95 9.09 8.70 9.28
N ALA A 96 8.35 9.76 9.63
CA ALA A 96 7.88 10.04 10.97
C ALA A 96 6.90 8.96 11.44
N GLY A 97 7.35 8.11 12.36
CA GLY A 97 6.54 7.04 12.96
C GLY A 97 6.96 5.63 12.57
N LEU A 98 7.98 5.46 11.72
CA LEU A 98 8.52 4.14 11.44
C LEU A 98 9.16 3.52 12.69
N PRO A 99 8.92 2.23 12.97
CA PRO A 99 9.62 1.48 13.99
C PRO A 99 11.14 1.64 13.86
N GLN A 100 11.83 1.74 14.99
CA GLN A 100 13.27 2.01 15.05
C GLN A 100 14.08 1.04 14.17
N ALA A 101 13.68 -0.23 14.12
CA ALA A 101 14.35 -1.26 13.31
C ALA A 101 14.25 -1.03 11.80
N LEU A 102 13.24 -0.28 11.33
CA LEU A 102 13.10 0.10 9.91
C LEU A 102 13.87 1.37 9.56
N GLN A 103 14.25 2.17 10.56
CA GLN A 103 14.96 3.43 10.35
C GLN A 103 16.39 3.18 9.87
N GLY A 104 16.86 4.01 8.93
CA GLY A 104 18.23 3.91 8.41
C GLY A 104 18.45 2.81 7.38
N LEU A 105 17.42 2.01 7.04
CA LEU A 105 17.48 1.03 5.95
C LEU A 105 17.42 1.66 4.55
N GLY A 106 17.20 2.98 4.45
CA GLY A 106 17.08 3.67 3.16
C GLY A 106 15.81 3.31 2.40
N LEU A 107 14.73 2.98 3.13
CA LEU A 107 13.42 2.65 2.56
C LEU A 107 12.87 3.83 1.73
N THR A 108 12.21 3.50 0.62
CA THR A 108 11.51 4.44 -0.26
C THR A 108 10.09 3.93 -0.53
N GLU A 109 9.22 4.76 -1.12
CA GLU A 109 7.82 4.39 -1.41
C GLU A 109 7.11 3.79 -0.18
N VAL A 110 7.30 4.43 0.97
CA VAL A 110 6.76 3.97 2.25
C VAL A 110 5.25 4.22 2.27
N ARG A 111 4.48 3.20 2.60
CA ARG A 111 3.03 3.28 2.82
C ARG A 111 2.71 2.57 4.12
N SER A 112 1.73 3.07 4.85
CA SER A 112 1.27 2.45 6.09
C SER A 112 -0.25 2.42 6.16
N ARG A 113 -0.80 1.37 6.77
CA ARG A 113 -2.23 1.26 7.06
C ARG A 113 -2.43 0.66 8.46
N PRO A 114 -3.11 1.38 9.38
CA PRO A 114 -3.52 0.79 10.64
C PRO A 114 -4.59 -0.28 10.40
N ASP A 115 -4.66 -1.26 11.28
CA ASP A 115 -5.81 -2.17 11.34
C ASP A 115 -6.65 -1.94 12.60
N ASP A 116 -7.75 -2.69 12.69
CA ASP A 116 -8.71 -2.58 13.78
C ASP A 116 -8.18 -3.15 15.12
N ASP A 117 -7.11 -3.96 15.07
CA ASP A 117 -6.49 -4.60 16.24
C ASP A 117 -5.33 -3.78 16.84
N GLY A 118 -5.06 -2.61 16.25
CA GLY A 118 -4.05 -1.65 16.71
C GLY A 118 -2.64 -1.96 16.20
N GLU A 119 -2.53 -2.82 15.20
CA GLU A 119 -1.33 -3.03 14.41
C GLU A 119 -1.29 -2.06 13.23
N THR A 120 -0.12 -1.95 12.62
CA THR A 120 0.12 -1.13 11.45
C THR A 120 0.94 -1.93 10.47
N TYR A 121 0.35 -2.14 9.30
CA TYR A 121 1.07 -2.70 8.17
C TYR A 121 1.83 -1.59 7.47
N ILE A 122 3.11 -1.83 7.22
CA ILE A 122 4.03 -0.90 6.56
C ILE A 122 4.57 -1.61 5.31
N TYR A 123 4.48 -0.95 4.18
CA TYR A 123 4.99 -1.42 2.90
C TYR A 123 6.04 -0.44 2.41
N ALA A 124 7.18 -0.93 1.96
CA ALA A 124 8.25 -0.07 1.47
C ALA A 124 9.12 -0.76 0.45
N ARG A 125 9.75 0.04 -0.42
CA ARG A 125 10.75 -0.40 -1.37
C ARG A 125 12.13 -0.44 -0.70
N LEU A 126 12.82 -1.58 -0.82
CA LEU A 126 14.19 -1.76 -0.35
C LEU A 126 15.19 -1.11 -1.35
N PRO A 127 16.34 -0.58 -0.87
CA PRO A 127 17.33 0.09 -1.73
C PRO A 127 17.96 -0.84 -2.78
N GLU A 128 18.10 -2.12 -2.43
CA GLU A 128 18.62 -3.18 -3.30
C GLU A 128 17.56 -3.79 -4.23
N GLY A 129 16.35 -3.23 -4.21
CA GLY A 129 15.20 -3.70 -4.96
C GLY A 129 14.35 -4.70 -4.18
N GLY A 130 13.17 -5.01 -4.71
CA GLY A 130 12.13 -5.73 -3.98
C GLY A 130 11.37 -4.84 -3.00
N TRP A 131 10.32 -5.40 -2.43
CA TRP A 131 9.44 -4.79 -1.45
C TRP A 131 9.56 -5.51 -0.11
N LEU A 132 9.40 -4.71 0.95
CA LEU A 132 9.27 -5.14 2.33
C LEU A 132 7.84 -4.86 2.78
N ARG A 133 7.20 -5.85 3.41
CA ARG A 133 6.08 -5.68 4.33
C ARG A 133 6.64 -5.79 5.75
N ALA A 134 6.16 -4.94 6.64
CA ALA A 134 6.38 -5.07 8.06
C ALA A 134 5.05 -4.90 8.79
N GLU A 135 4.82 -5.70 9.82
CA GLU A 135 3.69 -5.54 10.73
C GLU A 135 4.22 -5.08 12.08
N ALA A 136 3.63 -4.03 12.62
CA ALA A 136 4.10 -3.38 13.83
C ALA A 136 2.97 -3.08 14.80
N ARG A 137 3.24 -3.26 16.10
CA ARG A 137 2.42 -2.72 17.19
C ARG A 137 3.23 -1.64 17.91
N GLY A 138 3.00 -0.39 17.54
CA GLY A 138 3.86 0.73 17.94
C GLY A 138 5.27 0.54 17.38
N ASP A 139 6.30 0.56 18.24
CA ASP A 139 7.69 0.35 17.84
C ASP A 139 8.09 -1.14 17.74
N ARG A 140 7.25 -2.06 18.25
CA ARG A 140 7.51 -3.50 18.20
C ARG A 140 7.12 -4.05 16.84
N LEU A 141 8.11 -4.52 16.06
CA LEU A 141 7.86 -5.36 14.90
C LEU A 141 7.39 -6.76 15.34
N LEU A 142 6.30 -7.20 14.73
CA LEU A 142 5.72 -8.53 14.85
C LEU A 142 6.18 -9.38 13.67
N GLU A 143 6.08 -8.85 12.45
CA GLU A 143 6.50 -9.56 11.25
C GLU A 143 7.28 -8.64 10.32
N VAL A 144 8.24 -9.20 9.59
CA VAL A 144 8.86 -8.59 8.41
C VAL A 144 8.98 -9.63 7.31
N GLN A 145 8.50 -9.28 6.12
CA GLN A 145 8.48 -10.17 4.96
C GLN A 145 8.94 -9.42 3.72
N SER A 146 9.83 -10.00 2.94
CA SER A 146 10.19 -9.49 1.61
C SER A 146 9.41 -10.22 0.51
N ASP A 147 9.16 -9.53 -0.59
CA ASP A 147 8.54 -10.13 -1.78
C ASP A 147 9.55 -10.88 -2.68
N GLY A 148 10.55 -11.52 -2.08
CA GLY A 148 11.55 -12.35 -2.78
C GLY A 148 12.96 -11.79 -2.80
N ALA A 149 13.20 -10.58 -2.31
CA ALA A 149 14.54 -10.14 -1.91
C ALA A 149 14.99 -10.86 -0.61
N GLY A 150 16.27 -10.85 -0.27
CA GLY A 150 16.67 -11.26 1.10
C GLY A 150 16.31 -10.16 2.10
N LEU A 151 15.96 -10.52 3.33
CA LEU A 151 15.82 -9.52 4.40
C LEU A 151 17.18 -8.86 4.71
N PRO A 152 17.24 -7.54 4.91
CA PRO A 152 18.45 -6.86 5.35
C PRO A 152 19.01 -7.41 6.67
N ASP A 153 20.34 -7.56 6.76
CA ASP A 153 21.03 -8.05 7.97
C ASP A 153 20.69 -7.25 9.24
N ALA A 154 20.42 -5.96 9.08
CA ALA A 154 20.00 -5.09 10.17
C ALA A 154 18.66 -5.53 10.78
N LEU A 155 17.70 -5.99 9.96
CA LEU A 155 16.44 -6.55 10.44
C LEU A 155 16.66 -7.91 11.10
N VAL A 156 17.44 -8.79 10.47
CA VAL A 156 17.78 -10.10 11.03
C VAL A 156 18.42 -9.93 12.42
N THR A 157 19.34 -8.98 12.57
CA THR A 157 20.01 -8.68 13.85
C THR A 157 19.06 -8.07 14.88
N ALA A 158 18.14 -7.20 14.46
CA ALA A 158 17.21 -6.52 15.35
C ALA A 158 16.09 -7.44 15.86
N LEU A 159 15.60 -8.36 15.02
CA LEU A 159 14.45 -9.20 15.35
C LEU A 159 14.83 -10.55 15.98
N LEU A 160 15.95 -11.15 15.57
CA LEU A 160 16.34 -12.48 16.04
C LEU A 160 17.26 -12.43 17.27
N PRO A 161 16.92 -13.12 18.37
CA PRO A 161 17.80 -13.33 19.50
C PRO A 161 19.15 -13.93 19.08
N GLU A 162 20.21 -13.68 19.86
CA GLU A 162 21.54 -14.24 19.59
C GLU A 162 21.53 -15.77 19.49
N ALA A 163 20.76 -16.44 20.36
CA ALA A 163 20.61 -17.90 20.33
C ALA A 163 20.01 -18.38 19.00
N THR A 164 18.96 -17.73 18.50
CA THR A 164 18.38 -18.02 17.19
C THR A 164 19.40 -17.79 16.08
N ARG A 165 20.08 -16.63 16.06
CA ARG A 165 21.10 -16.30 15.04
C ARG A 165 22.30 -17.26 15.05
N ALA A 166 22.57 -17.92 16.18
CA ALA A 166 23.64 -18.89 16.33
C ALA A 166 23.23 -20.33 15.92
N GLU A 167 21.95 -20.59 15.64
CA GLU A 167 21.48 -21.90 15.18
C GLU A 167 22.14 -22.27 13.84
N PRO A 168 22.94 -23.36 13.76
CA PRO A 168 23.64 -23.74 12.54
C PRO A 168 22.75 -23.91 11.31
N ARG A 169 21.49 -24.35 11.48
CA ARG A 169 20.54 -24.54 10.37
C ARG A 169 20.08 -23.24 9.72
N LEU A 170 20.25 -22.07 10.38
CA LEU A 170 20.02 -20.80 9.70
C LEU A 170 20.93 -20.63 8.48
N ALA A 171 22.12 -21.22 8.48
CA ALA A 171 23.03 -21.18 7.33
C ALA A 171 22.53 -21.98 6.11
N ASP A 172 21.50 -22.82 6.27
CA ASP A 172 20.86 -23.52 5.15
C ASP A 172 20.01 -22.57 4.28
N LEU A 173 19.60 -21.43 4.84
CA LEU A 173 18.91 -20.38 4.11
C LEU A 173 19.91 -19.65 3.20
N GLY A 174 19.79 -19.89 1.89
CA GLY A 174 20.47 -19.06 0.88
C GLY A 174 19.84 -17.67 0.77
N ARG A 175 18.57 -17.55 1.16
CA ARG A 175 17.83 -16.29 1.22
C ARG A 175 16.73 -16.38 2.28
N LEU A 176 16.89 -15.63 3.36
CA LEU A 176 15.87 -15.44 4.39
C LEU A 176 14.87 -14.38 3.90
N THR A 177 13.58 -14.70 3.86
CA THR A 177 12.53 -13.82 3.32
C THR A 177 11.53 -13.35 4.36
N GLU A 178 11.46 -14.02 5.51
CA GLU A 178 10.46 -13.70 6.53
C GLU A 178 10.97 -13.95 7.94
N ILE A 179 10.60 -13.05 8.86
CA ILE A 179 10.73 -13.25 10.30
C ILE A 179 9.39 -12.84 10.91
N GLU A 180 8.75 -13.77 11.60
CA GLU A 180 7.54 -13.55 12.38
C GLU A 180 7.83 -13.78 13.87
N ARG A 181 7.22 -12.97 14.73
CA ARG A 181 7.40 -13.01 16.18
C ARG A 181 6.07 -12.84 16.89
N ASP A 182 5.54 -13.99 17.26
CA ASP A 182 4.39 -14.07 18.15
C ASP A 182 4.82 -14.05 19.61
N ASP A 183 3.84 -14.14 20.50
CA ASP A 183 4.11 -14.09 21.94
C ASP A 183 4.86 -15.34 22.44
N ASP A 184 4.72 -16.48 21.76
CA ASP A 184 5.28 -17.78 22.18
C ASP A 184 6.38 -18.34 21.25
N GLU A 185 6.57 -17.73 20.07
CA GLU A 185 7.36 -18.30 18.98
C GLU A 185 8.03 -17.24 18.10
N ILE A 186 9.11 -17.64 17.45
CA ILE A 186 9.75 -16.91 16.36
C ILE A 186 9.77 -17.86 15.16
N SER A 187 9.14 -17.47 14.05
CA SER A 187 9.23 -18.19 12.78
C SER A 187 10.20 -17.49 11.84
N VAL A 188 10.97 -18.27 11.09
CA VAL A 188 11.88 -17.81 10.04
C VAL A 188 11.62 -18.63 8.79
N GLU A 189 11.17 -17.97 7.71
CA GLU A 189 11.01 -18.59 6.39
C GLU A 189 12.06 -18.06 5.40
N GLY A 190 12.49 -18.94 4.51
CA GLY A 190 13.16 -18.55 3.28
C GLY A 190 13.41 -19.71 2.34
N TYR A 191 14.47 -19.59 1.55
CA TYR A 191 14.83 -20.57 0.52
C TYR A 191 16.29 -20.99 0.65
N ALA A 192 16.53 -22.28 0.47
CA ALA A 192 17.86 -22.83 0.23
C ALA A 192 18.40 -22.42 -1.15
N GLN A 193 19.71 -22.60 -1.35
CA GLN A 193 20.36 -22.32 -2.64
C GLN A 193 19.81 -23.14 -3.81
N ASP A 194 19.26 -24.33 -3.54
CA ASP A 194 18.63 -25.19 -4.54
C ASP A 194 17.13 -24.89 -4.75
N GLY A 195 16.61 -23.84 -4.11
CA GLY A 195 15.23 -23.37 -4.27
C GLY A 195 14.20 -24.07 -3.40
N MET A 196 14.61 -25.01 -2.54
CA MET A 196 13.71 -25.61 -1.53
C MET A 196 13.30 -24.56 -0.50
N ARG A 197 12.02 -24.51 -0.13
CA ARG A 197 11.51 -23.68 0.96
C ARG A 197 12.02 -24.26 2.28
N ILE A 198 12.46 -23.39 3.18
CA ILE A 198 12.82 -23.76 4.55
C ILE A 198 12.02 -22.88 5.49
N GLU A 199 11.42 -23.51 6.49
CA GLU A 199 10.73 -22.86 7.60
C GLU A 199 11.33 -23.39 8.90
N MET A 200 11.58 -22.49 9.85
CA MET A 200 12.16 -22.81 11.15
C MET A 200 11.38 -22.09 12.24
N GLU A 201 10.86 -22.87 13.18
CA GLU A 201 10.14 -22.38 14.35
C GLU A 201 11.06 -22.45 15.58
N PHE A 202 11.11 -21.37 16.34
CA PHE A 202 11.92 -21.27 17.55
C PHE A 202 11.08 -20.85 18.75
N GLY A 203 11.38 -21.40 19.92
CA GLY A 203 10.93 -20.80 21.17
C GLY A 203 11.49 -19.39 21.35
N ARG A 204 10.83 -18.60 22.19
CA ARG A 204 11.25 -17.23 22.53
C ARG A 204 12.67 -17.14 23.14
N ASP A 205 13.17 -18.25 23.67
CA ASP A 205 14.54 -18.39 24.18
C ASP A 205 15.58 -18.68 23.07
N GLY A 206 15.12 -18.84 21.83
CA GLY A 206 15.92 -19.19 20.65
C GLY A 206 16.15 -20.69 20.49
N THR A 207 15.49 -21.54 21.27
CA THR A 207 15.56 -23.00 21.08
C THR A 207 14.76 -23.40 19.85
N LEU A 208 15.41 -24.06 18.88
CA LEU A 208 14.74 -24.60 17.70
C LEU A 208 13.69 -25.66 18.10
N ARG A 209 12.45 -25.48 17.63
CA ARG A 209 11.32 -26.39 17.86
C ARG A 209 11.03 -27.23 16.63
N ASP A 210 10.97 -26.59 15.46
CA ASP A 210 10.70 -27.27 14.20
C ASP A 210 11.62 -26.79 13.07
N TYR A 211 11.82 -27.66 12.09
CA TYR A 211 12.57 -27.40 10.88
C TYR A 211 11.92 -28.17 9.75
N GLU A 212 11.33 -27.43 8.82
CA GLU A 212 10.75 -27.98 7.61
C GLU A 212 11.57 -27.57 6.39
N ARG A 213 11.79 -28.53 5.49
CA ARG A 213 12.45 -28.28 4.21
C ARG A 213 11.76 -29.03 3.10
N GLU A 214 11.09 -28.30 2.23
CA GLU A 214 10.20 -28.87 1.23
C GLU A 214 10.22 -28.12 -0.10
N ARG A 215 9.57 -28.72 -1.11
CA ARG A 215 9.35 -28.00 -2.36
C ARG A 215 8.25 -26.99 -2.13
N ASP A 216 8.43 -25.78 -2.67
CA ASP A 216 7.33 -24.82 -2.76
C ASP A 216 6.25 -25.38 -3.69
N ASP A 217 5.18 -25.93 -3.10
CA ASP A 217 4.08 -26.57 -3.81
C ASP A 217 2.87 -25.63 -4.02
N ARG A 218 3.05 -24.33 -3.69
CA ARG A 218 2.03 -23.32 -3.89
C ARG A 218 1.60 -23.28 -5.35
N ARG A 219 0.29 -23.35 -5.55
CA ARG A 219 -0.36 -23.27 -6.86
C ARG A 219 -0.64 -21.85 -7.32
N SER A 220 -0.44 -20.88 -6.45
CA SER A 220 -0.46 -19.47 -6.82
C SER A 220 0.59 -19.17 -7.89
N LEU A 221 0.31 -18.14 -8.69
CA LEU A 221 1.29 -17.59 -9.62
C LEU A 221 2.60 -17.27 -8.88
N THR A 222 3.73 -17.39 -9.58
CA THR A 222 4.99 -16.82 -9.10
C THR A 222 4.85 -15.30 -9.02
N ARG A 223 5.71 -14.64 -8.24
CA ARG A 223 5.65 -13.17 -8.09
C ARG A 223 5.83 -12.47 -9.43
N ASP A 224 6.80 -12.91 -10.22
CA ASP A 224 7.04 -12.36 -11.56
C ASP A 224 5.83 -12.58 -12.49
N ALA A 225 5.26 -13.79 -12.50
CA ALA A 225 4.07 -14.07 -13.31
C ALA A 225 2.84 -13.27 -12.84
N ALA A 226 2.71 -13.01 -11.53
CA ALA A 226 1.65 -12.15 -11.00
C ALA A 226 1.86 -10.69 -11.42
N ARG A 227 3.10 -10.18 -11.40
CA ARG A 227 3.43 -8.83 -11.87
C ARG A 227 3.10 -8.67 -13.36
N GLU A 228 3.61 -9.57 -14.20
CA GLU A 228 3.29 -9.59 -15.64
C GLU A 228 1.78 -9.67 -15.88
N ARG A 229 1.07 -10.47 -15.07
CA ARG A 229 -0.38 -10.61 -15.19
C ARG A 229 -1.12 -9.32 -14.82
N LEU A 230 -0.72 -8.66 -13.74
CA LEU A 230 -1.30 -7.39 -13.30
C LEU A 230 -1.04 -6.29 -14.34
N GLU A 231 0.17 -6.20 -14.88
CA GLU A 231 0.50 -5.27 -15.97
C GLU A 231 -0.37 -5.52 -17.21
N ALA A 232 -0.54 -6.78 -17.60
CA ALA A 232 -1.40 -7.17 -18.73
C ALA A 232 -2.89 -6.85 -18.50
N LEU A 233 -3.31 -6.70 -17.23
CA LEU A 233 -4.66 -6.30 -16.85
C LEU A 233 -4.80 -4.77 -16.69
N GLY A 234 -3.72 -4.01 -16.91
CA GLY A 234 -3.69 -2.54 -16.83
C GLY A 234 -3.40 -1.98 -15.44
N TYR A 235 -3.01 -2.83 -14.48
CA TYR A 235 -2.52 -2.35 -13.19
C TYR A 235 -1.10 -1.79 -13.36
N THR A 236 -0.79 -0.73 -12.61
CA THR A 236 0.52 -0.09 -12.58
C THR A 236 0.99 0.07 -11.14
N GLY A 237 2.21 0.59 -10.91
CA GLY A 237 2.72 0.85 -9.56
C GLY A 237 2.68 -0.39 -8.65
N ILE A 238 3.02 -1.56 -9.20
CA ILE A 238 2.84 -2.84 -8.51
C ILE A 238 3.84 -2.93 -7.35
N GLY A 239 3.30 -2.86 -6.14
CA GLY A 239 3.98 -2.87 -4.88
C GLY A 239 4.39 -4.26 -4.41
N PHE A 240 4.32 -4.47 -3.09
CA PHE A 240 4.55 -5.77 -2.47
C PHE A 240 3.65 -6.85 -3.04
N VAL A 241 4.20 -8.05 -3.27
CA VAL A 241 3.50 -9.22 -3.82
C VAL A 241 3.65 -10.41 -2.88
N GLU A 242 2.53 -10.82 -2.29
CA GLU A 242 2.43 -11.92 -1.34
C GLU A 242 1.86 -13.17 -2.01
N ARG A 243 2.52 -14.31 -1.82
CA ARG A 243 2.08 -15.60 -2.38
C ARG A 243 1.46 -16.47 -1.31
N GLY A 244 0.14 -16.63 -1.37
CA GLY A 244 -0.57 -17.69 -0.66
C GLY A 244 -0.55 -19.01 -1.41
N GLY A 245 -1.21 -20.04 -0.86
CA GLY A 245 -1.26 -21.38 -1.48
C GLY A 245 -1.93 -21.46 -2.86
N ARG A 246 -2.93 -20.62 -3.13
CA ARG A 246 -3.75 -20.64 -4.37
C ARG A 246 -4.08 -19.26 -4.92
N HIS A 247 -3.46 -18.24 -4.38
CA HIS A 247 -3.72 -16.86 -4.74
C HIS A 247 -2.46 -16.03 -4.53
N VAL A 248 -2.44 -14.86 -5.17
CA VAL A 248 -1.45 -13.83 -4.94
C VAL A 248 -2.19 -12.56 -4.53
N ALA A 249 -1.72 -11.88 -3.49
CA ALA A 249 -2.16 -10.53 -3.15
C ALA A 249 -1.06 -9.54 -3.54
N ALA A 250 -1.44 -8.37 -4.04
CA ALA A 250 -0.50 -7.31 -4.38
C ALA A 250 -1.08 -5.94 -4.07
N LEU A 251 -0.21 -5.02 -3.67
CA LEU A 251 -0.54 -3.59 -3.76
C LEU A 251 -0.31 -3.13 -5.20
N ALA A 252 -1.22 -2.35 -5.74
CA ALA A 252 -1.11 -1.80 -7.09
C ALA A 252 -1.95 -0.54 -7.25
N VAL A 253 -1.76 0.15 -8.37
CA VAL A 253 -2.68 1.16 -8.89
C VAL A 253 -3.53 0.50 -9.96
N ASN A 254 -4.86 0.50 -9.79
CA ASN A 254 -5.78 -0.07 -10.77
C ASN A 254 -5.82 0.78 -12.06
N PRO A 255 -6.42 0.29 -13.17
CA PRO A 255 -6.52 1.04 -14.43
C PRO A 255 -7.24 2.40 -14.32
N TYR A 256 -7.90 2.66 -13.21
CA TYR A 256 -8.63 3.88 -12.94
C TYR A 256 -7.86 4.89 -12.08
N GLY A 257 -6.63 4.54 -11.68
CA GLY A 257 -5.76 5.39 -10.88
C GLY A 257 -5.95 5.26 -9.36
N ASP A 258 -6.77 4.32 -8.88
CA ASP A 258 -6.96 4.08 -7.45
C ASP A 258 -5.88 3.13 -6.92
N GLN A 259 -5.36 3.42 -5.73
CA GLN A 259 -4.53 2.46 -4.99
C GLN A 259 -5.41 1.33 -4.44
N VAL A 260 -5.00 0.10 -4.69
CA VAL A 260 -5.77 -1.09 -4.32
C VAL A 260 -4.88 -2.21 -3.79
N GLU A 261 -5.45 -3.02 -2.91
CA GLU A 261 -5.02 -4.39 -2.68
C GLU A 261 -5.81 -5.29 -3.64
N VAL A 262 -5.12 -5.87 -4.61
CA VAL A 262 -5.68 -6.77 -5.61
C VAL A 262 -5.27 -8.20 -5.32
N ARG A 263 -6.20 -9.13 -5.46
CA ARG A 263 -5.98 -10.57 -5.28
C ARG A 263 -6.26 -11.31 -6.58
N LEU A 264 -5.25 -12.02 -7.07
CA LEU A 264 -5.35 -12.94 -8.19
C LEU A 264 -5.55 -14.38 -7.70
N ASP A 265 -6.41 -15.14 -8.36
CA ASP A 265 -6.53 -16.59 -8.17
C ASP A 265 -5.36 -17.36 -8.83
N GLU A 266 -5.34 -18.69 -8.70
CA GLU A 266 -4.31 -19.57 -9.29
C GLU A 266 -4.25 -19.50 -10.83
N SER A 267 -5.27 -18.96 -11.49
CA SER A 267 -5.32 -18.76 -12.94
C SER A 267 -4.98 -17.33 -13.38
N GLY A 268 -4.67 -16.43 -12.43
CA GLY A 268 -4.40 -15.03 -12.71
C GLY A 268 -5.64 -14.19 -12.99
N ARG A 269 -6.84 -14.62 -12.56
CA ARG A 269 -8.04 -13.79 -12.60
C ARG A 269 -8.15 -12.99 -11.30
N VAL A 270 -8.64 -11.77 -11.39
CA VAL A 270 -8.95 -10.95 -10.21
C VAL A 270 -10.11 -11.61 -9.47
N GLU A 271 -9.84 -12.12 -8.28
CA GLU A 271 -10.84 -12.69 -7.36
C GLU A 271 -11.41 -11.58 -6.45
N ARG A 272 -10.57 -10.61 -6.08
CA ARG A 272 -10.91 -9.53 -5.18
C ARG A 272 -10.07 -8.29 -5.48
N GLU A 273 -10.71 -7.12 -5.38
CA GLU A 273 -10.04 -5.81 -5.37
C GLU A 273 -10.63 -5.01 -4.21
N ARG A 274 -9.76 -4.34 -3.44
CA ARG A 274 -10.16 -3.46 -2.34
C ARG A 274 -9.38 -2.17 -2.42
N LEU A 275 -10.06 -1.04 -2.21
CA LEU A 275 -9.38 0.25 -2.10
C LEU A 275 -8.39 0.21 -0.94
N TRP A 276 -7.22 0.78 -1.18
CA TRP A 276 -6.25 1.07 -0.14
C TRP A 276 -6.67 2.39 0.52
N THR A 277 -7.26 2.29 1.70
CA THR A 277 -7.57 3.45 2.55
C THR A 277 -6.54 3.53 3.67
N GLU A 278 -5.87 4.68 3.78
CA GLU A 278 -5.00 5.04 4.90
C GLU A 278 -5.78 5.28 6.20
#